data_AF-A0A2D6U2G1-F1
#
_entry.id   AF-A0A2D6U2G1-F1
#
_cell.length_a   1.000
_cell.length_b   1.000
_cell.length_c   1.000
_cell.angle_alpha   90.00
_cell.angle_beta   90.00
_cell.angle_gamma   90.00
#
_symmetry.space_group_name_H-M   'P 1'
#
loop_
_entity.id
_entity.type
_entity.pdbx_description
1 polymer ?
#
loop_
_entity_poly.entity_id
_entity_poly.type
_entity_poly.pdbx_seq_one_letter_code
_entity_poly.pdbx_strand_id
1 'polypeptide(L)'
;MTEILNQVKNDYDVSFDLRAREQVRRADFIGRDLVIVLGGDGTLTSISHNIDAETPVIGVNSHPIDDDPNGSFGFYMDSNIDTFSADIVTALSGKAIINQIPRLQAIIDTTSGNRFTTDPAMNDLLIANTH
;
A
#
# COMPACT_ATOMS: atom_id res chain seq x y z
N MET A 1 16.02 -7.26 2.13
CA MET A 1 15.06 -6.65 1.19
C MET A 1 15.67 -6.38 -0.19
N THR A 2 16.63 -5.46 -0.33
CA THR A 2 17.23 -5.13 -1.66
C THR A 2 17.86 -6.34 -2.36
N GLU A 3 18.51 -7.24 -1.62
CA GLU A 3 19.07 -8.48 -2.17
C GLU A 3 17.98 -9.39 -2.74
N ILE A 4 16.85 -9.55 -2.04
CA ILE A 4 15.69 -10.32 -2.51
C ILE A 4 15.16 -9.73 -3.81
N LEU A 5 14.99 -8.41 -3.88
CA LEU A 5 14.50 -7.74 -5.09
C LEU A 5 15.47 -7.90 -6.27
N ASN A 6 16.78 -7.85 -6.02
CA ASN A 6 17.78 -8.09 -7.05
C ASN A 6 17.76 -9.53 -7.55
N GLN A 7 17.54 -10.50 -6.67
CA GLN A 7 17.39 -11.91 -7.06
C GLN A 7 16.14 -12.09 -7.93
N VAL A 8 14.99 -11.57 -7.47
CA VAL A 8 13.73 -11.61 -8.23
C VAL A 8 13.86 -10.96 -9.60
N LYS A 9 14.60 -9.84 -9.71
CA LYS A 9 14.87 -9.17 -10.99
C LYS A 9 15.65 -10.03 -11.99
N ASN A 10 16.46 -10.97 -11.52
CA ASN A 10 17.21 -11.87 -12.40
C ASN A 10 16.35 -13.05 -12.85
N ASP A 11 15.44 -13.51 -11.99
CA ASP A 11 14.61 -14.69 -12.22
C ASP A 11 13.30 -14.34 -12.96
N TYR A 12 12.84 -13.09 -12.85
CA TYR A 12 11.65 -12.53 -13.46
C TYR A 12 12.01 -11.30 -14.30
N ASP A 13 11.43 -11.16 -15.49
CA ASP A 13 11.61 -9.98 -16.36
C ASP A 13 10.83 -8.78 -15.81
N VAL A 14 11.30 -8.23 -14.69
CA VAL A 14 10.63 -7.15 -13.95
C VAL A 14 11.58 -5.98 -13.69
N SER A 15 11.02 -4.79 -13.57
CA SER A 15 11.74 -3.58 -13.17
C SER A 15 11.21 -3.08 -11.83
N PHE A 16 12.11 -2.59 -10.98
CA PHE A 16 11.78 -2.07 -9.66
C PHE A 16 12.28 -0.63 -9.51
N ASP A 17 11.41 0.23 -9.00
CA ASP A 17 11.72 1.58 -8.59
C ASP A 17 11.45 1.75 -7.10
N LEU A 18 12.43 2.31 -6.37
CA LEU A 18 12.32 2.57 -4.94
C LEU A 18 12.15 4.07 -4.67
N ARG A 19 11.19 4.39 -3.80
CA ARG A 19 10.89 5.75 -3.35
C ARG A 19 10.74 5.77 -1.84
N ALA A 20 11.36 6.75 -1.19
CA ALA A 20 11.15 7.01 0.23
C ALA A 20 9.73 7.58 0.44
N ARG A 21 9.10 7.23 1.57
CA ARG A 21 7.70 7.57 1.88
C ARG A 21 7.41 9.06 1.70
N GLU A 22 8.33 9.91 2.12
CA GLU A 22 8.20 11.38 2.11
C GLU A 22 8.25 11.98 0.70
N GLN A 23 8.71 11.20 -0.28
CA GLN A 23 8.89 11.61 -1.68
C GLN A 23 7.86 10.99 -2.62
N VAL A 24 7.02 10.08 -2.11
CA VAL A 24 6.00 9.39 -2.89
C VAL A 24 4.98 10.39 -3.44
N ARG A 25 4.68 10.26 -4.73
CA ARG A 25 3.65 11.03 -5.42
C ARG A 25 2.73 10.07 -6.18
N ARG A 26 1.51 10.53 -6.48
CA ARG A 26 0.58 9.78 -7.33
C ARG A 26 1.18 9.31 -8.66
N ALA A 27 2.05 10.14 -9.26
CA ALA A 27 2.72 9.81 -10.51
C ALA A 27 3.65 8.57 -10.43
N ASP A 28 4.14 8.20 -9.23
CA ASP A 28 4.99 7.03 -9.06
C ASP A 28 4.23 5.70 -9.20
N PHE A 29 2.90 5.74 -9.18
CA PHE A 29 2.04 4.55 -9.27
C PHE A 29 1.46 4.30 -10.67
N ILE A 30 1.54 5.30 -11.55
CA ILE A 30 0.95 5.22 -12.89
C ILE A 30 1.65 4.11 -13.69
N GLY A 31 0.86 3.16 -14.20
CA GLY A 31 1.37 2.07 -15.04
C GLY A 31 2.20 1.03 -14.30
N ARG A 32 2.10 0.96 -12.96
CA ARG A 32 2.75 -0.08 -12.16
C ARG A 32 1.82 -1.28 -12.00
N ASP A 33 2.36 -2.47 -12.25
CA ASP A 33 1.61 -3.73 -12.14
C ASP A 33 1.45 -4.23 -10.69
N LEU A 34 2.35 -3.79 -9.80
CA LEU A 34 2.39 -4.19 -8.40
C LEU A 34 3.06 -3.10 -7.55
N VAL A 35 2.51 -2.82 -6.37
CA VAL A 35 3.12 -1.92 -5.39
C VAL A 35 3.53 -2.70 -4.15
N ILE A 36 4.73 -2.42 -3.65
CA ILE A 36 5.26 -3.02 -2.42
C ILE A 36 5.42 -1.90 -1.40
N VAL A 37 4.72 -1.99 -0.28
CA VAL A 37 4.80 -1.02 0.81
C VAL A 37 5.55 -1.63 1.97
N LEU A 38 6.74 -1.10 2.26
CA LEU A 38 7.54 -1.51 3.42
C LEU A 38 7.25 -0.58 4.60
N GLY A 39 6.81 -1.14 5.73
CA GLY A 39 6.51 -0.36 6.93
C GLY A 39 5.48 -1.06 7.82
N GLY A 40 4.52 -0.30 8.35
CA GLY A 40 3.34 -0.85 9.03
C GLY A 40 2.05 -0.26 8.46
N ASP A 41 0.93 -0.48 9.14
CA ASP A 41 -0.42 -0.02 8.69
C ASP A 41 -0.48 1.49 8.44
N GLY A 42 0.21 2.29 9.27
CA GLY A 42 0.28 3.74 9.10
C GLY A 42 0.99 4.16 7.80
N THR A 43 1.96 3.38 7.33
CA THR A 43 2.62 3.62 6.05
C THR A 43 1.68 3.27 4.91
N LEU A 44 1.05 2.09 4.96
CA LEU A 44 0.10 1.65 3.94
C LEU A 44 -1.09 2.60 3.81
N THR A 45 -1.74 2.97 4.91
CA THR A 45 -2.86 3.94 4.91
C THR A 45 -2.44 5.25 4.27
N SER A 46 -1.28 5.81 4.65
CA SER A 46 -0.80 7.09 4.09
C SER A 46 -0.49 7.06 2.59
N ILE A 47 -0.04 5.91 2.08
CA ILE A 47 0.30 5.75 0.66
C ILE A 47 -0.93 5.36 -0.17
N SER A 48 -1.89 4.63 0.42
CA SER A 48 -3.06 4.07 -0.26
C SER A 48 -3.89 5.09 -1.04
N HIS A 49 -3.91 6.36 -0.60
CA HIS A 49 -4.61 7.45 -1.29
C HIS A 49 -4.01 7.77 -2.68
N ASN A 50 -2.74 7.45 -2.89
CA ASN A 50 -2.04 7.70 -4.16
C ASN A 50 -2.08 6.49 -5.11
N ILE A 51 -2.50 5.32 -4.62
CA ILE A 51 -2.52 4.08 -5.40
C ILE A 51 -3.85 3.94 -6.13
N ASP A 52 -3.76 3.63 -7.43
CA ASP A 52 -4.93 3.37 -8.27
C ASP A 52 -5.67 2.10 -7.82
N ALA A 53 -6.99 2.08 -8.00
CA ALA A 53 -7.84 1.03 -7.43
C ALA A 53 -7.57 -0.38 -7.98
N GLU A 54 -7.01 -0.48 -9.18
CA GLU A 54 -6.75 -1.75 -9.86
C GLU A 54 -5.34 -2.30 -9.56
N THR A 55 -4.45 -1.48 -8.98
CA THR A 55 -3.08 -1.90 -8.72
C THR A 55 -2.99 -2.70 -7.42
N PRO A 56 -2.58 -3.99 -7.47
CA PRO A 56 -2.41 -4.79 -6.27
C PRO A 56 -1.27 -4.26 -5.40
N VAL A 57 -1.41 -4.46 -4.08
CA VAL A 57 -0.44 -4.00 -3.08
C VAL A 57 -0.01 -5.16 -2.19
N ILE A 58 1.29 -5.30 -1.98
CA ILE A 58 1.86 -6.16 -0.92
C ILE A 58 2.33 -5.24 0.21
N GLY A 59 1.68 -5.33 1.37
CA GLY A 59 2.17 -4.74 2.60
C GLY A 59 3.20 -5.65 3.25
N VAL A 60 4.44 -5.18 3.40
CA VAL A 60 5.52 -5.89 4.11
C VAL A 60 5.77 -5.24 5.46
N ASN A 61 5.42 -5.94 6.53
CA ASN A 61 5.69 -5.52 7.89
C ASN A 61 7.20 -5.53 8.15
N SER A 62 7.80 -4.35 8.31
CA SER A 62 9.24 -4.22 8.52
C SER A 62 9.67 -4.45 9.96
N HIS A 63 8.73 -4.47 10.91
CA HIS A 63 9.01 -4.62 12.34
C HIS A 63 7.86 -5.40 13.02
N PRO A 64 7.75 -6.71 12.78
CA PRO A 64 6.66 -7.53 13.31
C PRO A 64 6.78 -7.75 14.82
N ILE A 65 5.63 -7.89 15.49
CA ILE A 65 5.57 -8.07 16.96
C ILE A 65 6.15 -9.41 17.45
N ASP A 66 6.18 -10.43 16.58
CA ASP A 66 6.70 -11.75 16.93
C ASP A 66 8.23 -11.72 17.22
N ASP A 67 8.94 -10.75 16.63
CA ASP A 67 10.39 -10.58 16.79
C ASP A 67 10.76 -9.54 17.86
N ASP A 68 9.94 -8.49 18.03
CA ASP A 68 10.13 -7.44 19.02
C ASP A 68 8.80 -7.15 19.74
N PRO A 69 8.73 -7.19 21.08
CA PRO A 69 7.55 -6.79 21.83
C PRO A 69 7.06 -5.35 21.57
N ASN A 70 7.91 -4.47 21.03
CA ASN A 70 7.54 -3.12 20.57
C ASN A 70 7.18 -3.07 19.08
N GLY A 71 7.19 -4.21 18.41
CA GLY A 71 6.80 -4.40 17.02
C GLY A 71 5.32 -4.18 16.76
N SER A 72 4.97 -4.09 15.49
CA SER A 72 3.60 -3.87 15.04
C SER A 72 2.94 -5.18 14.65
N PHE A 73 1.63 -5.29 14.92
CA PHE A 73 0.83 -6.43 14.48
C PHE A 73 0.69 -6.45 12.94
N GLY A 74 0.47 -5.28 12.31
CA GLY A 74 0.33 -5.17 10.86
C GLY A 74 -0.99 -5.74 10.34
N PHE A 75 -2.12 -5.14 10.73
CA PHE A 75 -3.46 -5.63 10.41
C PHE A 75 -3.73 -5.75 8.90
N TYR A 76 -3.18 -4.83 8.11
CA TYR A 76 -3.28 -4.83 6.65
C TYR A 76 -2.01 -5.35 5.96
N MET A 77 -1.03 -5.85 6.72
CA MET A 77 0.26 -6.26 6.21
C MET A 77 0.27 -7.78 6.02
N ASP A 78 0.06 -8.23 4.77
CA ASP A 78 -0.03 -9.66 4.42
C ASP A 78 1.34 -10.39 4.34
N SER A 79 2.44 -9.67 4.57
CA SER A 79 3.81 -10.18 4.50
C SER A 79 4.70 -9.55 5.57
N ASN A 80 5.85 -10.14 5.86
CA ASN A 80 6.89 -9.56 6.73
C ASN A 80 8.30 -9.78 6.14
N ILE A 81 9.34 -9.32 6.84
CA ILE A 81 10.73 -9.39 6.34
C ILE A 81 11.19 -10.83 6.04
N ASP A 82 10.66 -11.83 6.74
CA ASP A 82 11.03 -13.23 6.61
C ASP A 82 10.25 -13.94 5.50
N THR A 83 8.97 -13.60 5.32
CA THR A 83 8.10 -14.25 4.32
C THR A 83 8.17 -13.59 2.96
N PHE A 84 8.58 -12.32 2.88
CA PHE A 84 8.53 -11.51 1.67
C PHE A 84 9.12 -12.16 0.42
N SER A 85 10.23 -12.90 0.55
CA SER A 85 10.86 -13.56 -0.60
C SER A 85 9.95 -14.59 -1.28
N ALA A 86 9.14 -15.32 -0.51
CA ALA A 86 8.21 -16.29 -1.06
C ALA A 86 6.93 -15.60 -1.58
N ASP A 87 6.50 -14.54 -0.88
CA ASP A 87 5.27 -13.82 -1.20
C ASP A 87 5.40 -13.06 -2.53
N ILE A 88 6.52 -12.38 -2.77
CA ILE A 88 6.76 -11.66 -4.03
C ILE A 88 6.81 -12.61 -5.23
N VAL A 89 7.45 -13.77 -5.08
CA VAL A 89 7.48 -14.83 -6.11
C VAL A 89 6.08 -15.35 -6.39
N THR A 90 5.28 -15.56 -5.34
CA THR A 90 3.89 -16.02 -5.47
C THR A 90 3.03 -15.00 -6.20
N ALA A 91 3.17 -13.71 -5.87
CA ALA A 91 2.47 -12.61 -6.53
C ALA A 91 2.86 -12.49 -8.01
N LEU A 92 4.16 -12.49 -8.33
CA LEU A 92 4.65 -12.41 -9.70
C LEU A 92 4.25 -13.62 -10.55
N SER A 93 4.06 -14.79 -9.93
CA SER A 93 3.55 -15.99 -10.61
C SER A 93 2.03 -15.98 -10.84
N GLY A 94 1.31 -14.94 -10.39
CA GLY A 94 -0.14 -14.82 -10.49
C GLY A 94 -0.92 -15.77 -9.58
N LYS A 95 -0.26 -16.35 -8.57
CA LYS A 95 -0.84 -17.34 -7.65
C LYS A 95 -1.24 -16.75 -6.29
N ALA A 96 -0.93 -15.49 -6.05
CA ALA A 96 -1.31 -14.81 -4.81
C ALA A 96 -2.83 -14.68 -4.71
N ILE A 97 -3.34 -14.80 -3.49
CA ILE A 97 -4.73 -14.50 -3.17
C ILE A 97 -4.85 -12.99 -3.07
N ILE A 98 -5.74 -12.38 -3.86
CA ILE A 98 -5.96 -10.94 -3.84
C ILE A 98 -7.10 -10.62 -2.87
N ASN A 99 -6.74 -9.99 -1.76
CA ASN A 99 -7.70 -9.44 -0.80
C ASN A 99 -8.25 -8.10 -1.32
N GLN A 100 -9.57 -7.97 -1.38
CA GLN A 100 -10.24 -6.74 -1.80
C GLN A 100 -10.57 -5.89 -0.57
N ILE A 101 -9.83 -4.79 -0.40
CA ILE A 101 -10.05 -3.85 0.71
C ILE A 101 -10.89 -2.67 0.20
N PRO A 102 -12.16 -2.54 0.60
CA PRO A 102 -13.00 -1.42 0.16
C PRO A 102 -12.48 -0.09 0.74
N ARG A 103 -12.57 0.98 -0.07
CA ARG A 103 -12.25 2.35 0.35
C ARG A 103 -13.51 3.20 0.41
N LEU A 104 -13.58 4.10 1.39
CA LEU A 104 -14.65 5.07 1.55
C LEU A 104 -14.41 6.29 0.67
N GLN A 105 -15.42 6.74 -0.05
CA GLN A 105 -15.40 7.99 -0.80
C GLN A 105 -16.71 8.73 -0.56
N ALA A 106 -16.63 10.03 -0.29
CA ALA A 106 -17.80 10.87 -0.12
C ALA A 106 -17.93 11.87 -1.27
N ILE A 107 -19.18 12.22 -1.56
CA ILE A 107 -19.55 13.36 -2.38
C ILE A 107 -20.17 14.39 -1.43
N ILE A 108 -19.62 15.60 -1.44
CA ILE A 108 -20.03 16.70 -0.58
C ILE A 108 -20.66 17.78 -1.45
N ASP A 109 -21.97 17.97 -1.28
CA ASP A 109 -22.71 19.08 -1.88
C ASP A 109 -22.85 20.22 -0.86
N THR A 110 -22.44 21.44 -1.23
CA THR A 110 -22.54 22.62 -0.37
C THR A 110 -23.79 23.43 -0.69
N THR A 111 -24.24 24.24 0.29
CA THR A 111 -25.37 25.16 0.12
C THR A 111 -25.11 26.25 -0.93
N SER A 112 -23.85 26.52 -1.25
CA SER A 112 -23.43 27.40 -2.34
C SER A 112 -23.47 26.74 -3.72
N GLY A 113 -23.88 25.46 -3.81
CA GLY A 113 -23.97 24.70 -5.05
C GLY A 113 -22.65 24.07 -5.52
N ASN A 114 -21.60 24.05 -4.67
CA ASN A 114 -20.35 23.37 -5.01
C ASN A 114 -20.48 21.88 -4.72
N ARG A 115 -19.89 21.04 -5.57
CA ARG A 115 -19.83 19.59 -5.40
C ARG A 115 -18.37 19.14 -5.38
N PHE A 116 -17.98 18.46 -4.32
CA PHE A 116 -16.63 17.92 -4.15
C PHE A 116 -16.69 16.42 -3.99
N THR A 117 -15.76 15.71 -4.63
CA THR A 117 -15.55 14.28 -4.40
C THR A 117 -14.26 14.13 -3.63
N THR A 118 -14.30 13.44 -2.49
CA THR A 118 -13.09 13.21 -1.69
C THR A 118 -12.21 12.16 -2.34
N ASP A 119 -10.92 12.18 -2.02
CA ASP A 119 -10.07 11.04 -2.33
C ASP A 119 -10.58 9.79 -1.56
N PRO A 120 -10.43 8.58 -2.13
CA PRO A 120 -10.78 7.35 -1.42
C PRO A 120 -9.93 7.19 -0.17
N ALA A 121 -10.55 6.88 0.97
CA ALA A 121 -9.91 6.64 2.25
C ALA A 121 -10.03 5.19 2.69
N MET A 122 -8.96 4.61 3.25
CA MET A 122 -8.95 3.20 3.66
C MET A 122 -9.62 2.98 5.02
N ASN A 123 -9.43 3.91 5.97
CA ASN A 123 -9.97 3.77 7.33
C ASN A 123 -11.27 4.57 7.47
N ASP A 124 -11.15 5.90 7.52
CA ASP A 124 -12.24 6.78 7.92
C ASP A 124 -12.28 8.06 7.09
N LEU A 125 -13.45 8.70 7.05
CA LEU A 125 -13.62 10.06 6.53
C LEU A 125 -14.12 10.95 7.68
N LEU A 126 -13.32 11.95 8.06
CA LEU A 126 -13.61 12.82 9.20
C LEU A 126 -14.19 14.16 8.72
N ILE A 127 -15.39 14.49 9.19
CA ILE A 127 -16.01 15.81 9.02
C ILE A 127 -16.01 16.49 10.38
N ALA A 128 -15.30 17.60 10.48
CA ALA A 128 -15.24 18.40 11.70
C ALA A 128 -15.55 19.85 11.37
N ASN A 129 -16.27 20.53 12.26
CA ASN A 129 -16.37 21.98 12.21
C ASN A 129 -15.03 22.56 12.67
N THR A 130 -14.44 23.47 11.89
CA THR A 130 -13.17 24.07 12.26
C THR A 130 -13.29 25.12 13.35
N HIS A 131 -14.45 25.78 13.54
CA HIS A 131 -14.84 26.55 14.73
C HIS A 131 -16.31 26.98 14.64
#